data_AF-A0A520XBN8-F1
#
_entry.id   AF-A0A520XBN8-F1
#
_cell.length_a   1.000
_cell.length_b   1.000
_cell.length_c   1.000
_cell.angle_alpha   90.00
_cell.angle_beta   90.00
_cell.angle_gamma   90.00
#
_symmetry.space_group_name_H-M   'P 1'
#
loop_
_entity.id
_entity.type
_entity.pdbx_description
1 polymer ?
#
loop_
_entity_poly.entity_id
_entity_poly.type
_entity_poly.pdbx_seq_one_letter_code
_entity_poly.pdbx_strand_id
1 'polypeptide(L)'
;MLEERVFDYGYADKEKKEKGIRSPFQIDRDRIIHSSAFRRMRNKTQVFGVFTLDYYRTRLTHSLEVSQIARALTSILNKKYGLSIDLDLIEAVSLAHDIGHPPFGHLGEYIINEELKKATDWKLGFEANAQNIRILNFLEKKFYDSKNNKIYGINPSLKTIDGILKYKMPYSLSDKNKHFIYDDDIFILEKLHGKDFVNYLSKYSRFFNDKKNKTAKDKFFEFSRCIECQILNAADDIAYATHDIEDGVESKLINIGGHFKVNKYLRESDRFLKDSTETINTMTERVDNFFFKLRNIFNIPENKKFEKGTYCSENIKGIKHSETADKQEAKDRTMHHIKVKTDLKEFFSNYISKFILNIDLEERKGGVKKLKSKSDNFLLDMPLNYNDDSYKYSLIWKNGVDLEINALKQISYSLVMENREILLNRYKAENIIKKLYAVFSDINNIKLYPDDFQELYEFGFYDSFGKDKNGNPAFQIMCADYISGMTDMYAMKLYSSLFDARSFADSQHA
;
A
#
# COMPACT_ATOMS: atom_id res chain seq x y z
N MET A 1 -19.41 5.24 20.27
CA MET A 1 -19.17 6.12 19.11
C MET A 1 -18.34 5.46 18.02
N LEU A 2 -17.14 4.92 18.26
CA LEU A 2 -16.30 4.46 17.14
C LEU A 2 -16.70 3.12 16.47
N GLU A 3 -17.55 2.32 17.11
CA GLU A 3 -18.15 1.11 16.51
C GLU A 3 -19.30 1.42 15.54
N GLU A 4 -19.73 2.68 15.47
CA GLU A 4 -20.78 3.11 14.55
C GLU A 4 -20.33 2.97 13.11
N ARG A 5 -21.31 2.69 12.23
CA ARG A 5 -21.09 2.61 10.79
C ARG A 5 -20.94 4.00 10.20
N VAL A 6 -20.16 4.12 9.12
CA VAL A 6 -20.01 5.39 8.38
C VAL A 6 -21.39 5.96 8.06
N PHE A 7 -22.27 5.09 7.57
CA PHE A 7 -23.67 5.38 7.29
C PHE A 7 -24.62 4.48 8.10
N ASP A 8 -25.74 5.03 8.54
CA ASP A 8 -26.76 4.31 9.32
C ASP A 8 -27.70 3.43 8.46
N TYR A 9 -27.29 3.02 7.27
CA TYR A 9 -28.11 2.20 6.36
C TYR A 9 -27.76 0.72 6.44
N GLY A 10 -28.78 -0.13 6.23
CA GLY A 10 -28.59 -1.58 6.05
C GLY A 10 -28.99 -2.48 7.23
N TYR A 11 -29.51 -1.91 8.32
CA TYR A 11 -30.30 -2.66 9.31
C TYR A 11 -31.68 -2.02 9.35
N ALA A 12 -32.60 -2.51 8.53
CA ALA A 12 -33.98 -2.03 8.48
C ALA A 12 -34.67 -2.05 9.87
N ASP A 13 -34.15 -2.87 10.80
CA ASP A 13 -34.48 -2.86 12.21
C ASP A 13 -33.29 -2.43 13.06
N LYS A 14 -33.42 -1.31 13.78
CA LYS A 14 -32.51 -0.96 14.88
C LYS A 14 -32.50 -2.05 15.98
N GLU A 15 -33.55 -2.85 16.10
CA GLU A 15 -33.59 -3.99 17.04
C GLU A 15 -32.74 -5.20 16.59
N LYS A 16 -32.45 -5.34 15.29
CA LYS A 16 -31.50 -6.35 14.77
C LYS A 16 -30.04 -5.91 14.89
N LYS A 17 -29.80 -4.63 15.21
CA LYS A 17 -28.46 -4.02 15.36
C LYS A 17 -27.64 -4.68 16.49
N GLU A 18 -28.30 -5.41 17.41
CA GLU A 18 -27.67 -5.99 18.62
C GLU A 18 -27.82 -7.53 18.81
N LYS A 19 -28.33 -8.29 17.82
CA LYS A 19 -28.55 -9.76 17.97
C LYS A 19 -27.69 -10.64 17.06
N GLY A 20 -26.54 -10.15 16.62
CA GLY A 20 -25.56 -10.95 15.89
C GLY A 20 -24.48 -11.50 16.81
N ILE A 21 -24.05 -12.76 16.60
CA ILE A 21 -22.89 -13.36 17.31
C ILE A 21 -21.57 -12.64 16.94
N ARG A 22 -21.54 -11.91 15.82
CA ARG A 22 -20.34 -11.27 15.28
C ARG A 22 -20.18 -9.82 15.73
N SER A 23 -18.96 -9.41 16.08
CA SER A 23 -18.61 -8.02 16.36
C SER A 23 -18.72 -7.13 15.10
N PRO A 24 -18.84 -5.79 15.24
CA PRO A 24 -18.79 -4.88 14.11
C PRO A 24 -17.55 -5.07 13.21
N PHE A 25 -16.41 -5.37 13.82
CA PHE A 25 -15.13 -5.56 13.14
C PHE A 25 -15.04 -6.90 12.40
N GLN A 26 -15.64 -7.96 12.95
CA GLN A 26 -15.80 -9.23 12.23
C GLN A 26 -16.65 -9.05 10.98
N ILE A 27 -17.73 -8.28 11.08
CA ILE A 27 -18.57 -7.94 9.92
C ILE A 27 -17.78 -7.12 8.89
N ASP A 28 -16.95 -6.17 9.32
CA ASP A 28 -16.08 -5.39 8.44
C ASP A 28 -15.10 -6.30 7.68
N ARG A 29 -14.36 -7.13 8.41
CA ARG A 29 -13.42 -8.11 7.85
C ARG A 29 -14.09 -8.98 6.80
N ASP A 30 -15.23 -9.58 7.14
CA ASP A 30 -15.92 -10.51 6.25
C ASP A 30 -16.43 -9.79 4.98
N ARG A 31 -16.95 -8.56 5.12
CA ARG A 31 -17.36 -7.75 3.96
C ARG A 31 -16.18 -7.39 3.05
N ILE A 32 -15.01 -7.09 3.61
CA ILE A 32 -13.78 -6.83 2.85
C ILE A 32 -13.38 -8.10 2.09
N ILE A 33 -13.29 -9.25 2.76
CA ILE A 33 -12.90 -10.54 2.15
C ILE A 33 -13.82 -10.90 0.97
N HIS A 34 -15.13 -10.66 1.10
CA HIS A 34 -16.11 -10.96 0.06
C HIS A 34 -16.29 -9.85 -1.00
N SER A 35 -15.55 -8.75 -0.90
CA SER A 35 -15.62 -7.65 -1.87
C SER A 35 -15.02 -8.03 -3.24
N SER A 36 -15.42 -7.31 -4.29
CA SER A 36 -14.77 -7.50 -5.60
C SER A 36 -13.35 -6.92 -5.61
N ALA A 37 -13.14 -5.78 -4.95
CA ALA A 37 -11.85 -5.11 -4.80
C ALA A 37 -10.80 -6.00 -4.14
N PHE A 38 -11.14 -6.69 -3.05
CA PHE A 38 -10.22 -7.62 -2.39
C PHE A 38 -9.84 -8.79 -3.30
N ARG A 39 -10.81 -9.39 -4.00
CA ARG A 39 -10.55 -10.47 -4.97
C ARG A 39 -9.66 -10.01 -6.13
N ARG A 40 -9.80 -8.77 -6.59
CA ARG A 40 -8.97 -8.19 -7.67
C ARG A 40 -7.50 -8.06 -7.29
N MET A 41 -7.16 -7.94 -6.00
CA MET A 41 -5.76 -7.87 -5.55
C MET A 41 -4.94 -9.12 -5.91
N ARG A 42 -5.58 -10.27 -6.17
CA ARG A 42 -4.90 -11.48 -6.67
C ARG A 42 -4.18 -11.23 -8.00
N ASN A 43 -4.71 -10.36 -8.85
CA ASN A 43 -4.18 -10.11 -10.19
C ASN A 43 -3.60 -8.69 -10.32
N LYS A 44 -3.13 -8.12 -9.20
CA LYS A 44 -2.41 -6.84 -9.16
C LYS A 44 -0.97 -7.09 -8.69
N THR A 45 -0.02 -6.54 -9.43
CA THR A 45 1.42 -6.62 -9.18
C THR A 45 1.73 -5.99 -7.85
N GLN A 46 2.53 -6.70 -7.06
CA GLN A 46 3.29 -6.09 -5.97
C GLN A 46 4.58 -5.48 -6.55
N VAL A 47 5.62 -5.32 -5.74
CA VAL A 47 6.91 -4.72 -6.13
C VAL A 47 7.56 -5.46 -7.31
N PHE A 48 7.39 -6.79 -7.36
CA PHE A 48 7.79 -7.63 -8.48
C PHE A 48 6.62 -7.76 -9.45
N GLY A 49 6.83 -7.34 -10.70
CA GLY A 49 5.76 -7.43 -11.69
C GLY A 49 5.33 -8.89 -11.91
N VAL A 50 4.04 -9.14 -12.15
CA VAL A 50 3.42 -10.46 -12.42
C VAL A 50 3.92 -11.09 -13.73
N PHE A 51 4.99 -10.56 -14.32
CA PHE A 51 5.43 -10.85 -15.68
C PHE A 51 6.28 -12.10 -15.80
N THR A 52 6.77 -12.68 -14.69
CA THR A 52 7.78 -13.74 -14.78
C THR A 52 7.30 -15.10 -14.27
N LEU A 53 6.64 -15.23 -13.10
CA LEU A 53 6.19 -16.52 -12.54
C LEU A 53 4.91 -16.40 -11.67
N ASP A 54 4.18 -17.51 -11.51
CA ASP A 54 2.86 -17.61 -10.86
C ASP A 54 2.89 -17.77 -9.33
N TYR A 55 4.07 -17.98 -8.74
CA TYR A 55 4.27 -18.18 -7.30
C TYR A 55 4.64 -16.89 -6.54
N TYR A 56 4.84 -15.76 -7.21
CA TYR A 56 5.21 -14.52 -6.54
C TYR A 56 4.05 -13.90 -5.77
N ARG A 57 4.40 -13.08 -4.78
CA ARG A 57 3.40 -12.37 -3.99
C ARG A 57 2.63 -11.40 -4.87
N THR A 58 1.32 -11.52 -4.77
CA THR A 58 0.35 -10.56 -5.29
C THR A 58 0.01 -9.57 -4.17
N ARG A 59 -0.68 -8.47 -4.47
CA ARG A 59 -1.21 -7.59 -3.42
C ARG A 59 -2.08 -8.32 -2.41
N LEU A 60 -2.77 -9.38 -2.84
CA LEU A 60 -3.59 -10.21 -1.96
C LEU A 60 -2.74 -10.98 -0.94
N THR A 61 -1.69 -11.68 -1.38
CA THR A 61 -0.83 -12.44 -0.47
C THR A 61 -0.03 -11.53 0.45
N HIS A 62 0.43 -10.37 -0.07
CA HIS A 62 1.04 -9.32 0.76
C HIS A 62 0.09 -8.85 1.86
N SER A 63 -1.16 -8.52 1.53
CA SER A 63 -2.15 -8.07 2.52
C SER A 63 -2.46 -9.13 3.60
N LEU A 64 -2.46 -10.41 3.22
CA LEU A 64 -2.65 -11.51 4.18
C LEU A 64 -1.47 -11.63 5.16
N GLU A 65 -0.25 -11.44 4.65
CA GLU A 65 0.97 -11.48 5.45
C GLU A 65 1.11 -10.26 6.37
N VAL A 66 0.84 -9.07 5.86
CA VAL A 66 0.74 -7.83 6.66
C VAL A 66 -0.26 -8.02 7.79
N SER A 67 -1.41 -8.63 7.49
CA SER A 67 -2.41 -8.95 8.51
C SER A 67 -1.88 -9.91 9.58
N GLN A 68 -1.14 -10.95 9.19
CA GLN A 68 -0.51 -11.87 10.15
C GLN A 68 0.50 -11.16 11.06
N ILE A 69 1.38 -10.32 10.49
CA ILE A 69 2.38 -9.55 11.24
C ILE A 69 1.70 -8.56 12.18
N ALA A 70 0.69 -7.83 11.69
CA ALA A 70 -0.07 -6.87 12.49
C ALA A 70 -0.78 -7.55 13.66
N ARG A 71 -1.42 -8.71 13.45
CA ARG A 71 -2.06 -9.49 14.52
C ARG A 71 -1.05 -9.96 15.57
N ALA A 72 0.14 -10.42 15.15
CA ALA A 72 1.19 -10.84 16.07
C ALA A 72 1.70 -9.66 16.92
N LEU A 73 1.97 -8.52 16.28
CA LEU A 73 2.36 -7.28 16.95
C LEU A 73 1.30 -6.83 17.95
N THR A 74 0.03 -6.74 17.54
CA THR A 74 -1.08 -6.37 18.44
C THR A 74 -1.19 -7.32 19.62
N SER A 75 -1.06 -8.63 19.41
CA SER A 75 -1.13 -9.61 20.49
C SER A 75 -0.03 -9.40 21.54
N ILE A 76 1.19 -9.09 21.10
CA ILE A 76 2.32 -8.78 22.00
C ILE A 76 2.06 -7.48 22.77
N LEU A 77 1.59 -6.43 22.09
CA LEU A 77 1.31 -5.14 22.71
C LEU A 77 0.16 -5.24 23.73
N ASN A 78 -0.95 -5.89 23.37
CA ASN A 78 -2.07 -6.15 24.27
C ASN A 78 -1.60 -6.89 25.53
N LYS A 79 -0.81 -7.95 25.38
CA LYS A 79 -0.28 -8.71 26.52
C LYS A 79 0.67 -7.89 27.39
N LYS A 80 1.57 -7.11 26.77
CA LYS A 80 2.62 -6.36 27.47
C LYS A 80 2.06 -5.15 28.23
N TYR A 81 1.05 -4.48 27.68
CA TYR A 81 0.52 -3.21 28.20
C TYR A 81 -0.90 -3.31 28.75
N GLY A 82 -1.54 -4.47 28.70
CA GLY A 82 -2.93 -4.64 29.13
C GLY A 82 -3.92 -3.89 28.24
N LEU A 83 -3.60 -3.73 26.95
CA LEU A 83 -4.48 -3.06 25.98
C LEU A 83 -5.55 -4.03 25.48
N SER A 84 -6.66 -3.48 25.00
CA SER A 84 -7.78 -4.22 24.41
C SER A 84 -7.98 -3.84 22.95
N ILE A 85 -6.90 -3.78 22.16
CA ILE A 85 -6.99 -3.55 20.72
C ILE A 85 -7.58 -4.81 20.08
N ASP A 86 -8.71 -4.66 19.38
CA ASP A 86 -9.43 -5.77 18.77
C ASP A 86 -8.64 -6.34 17.57
N LEU A 87 -8.44 -7.67 17.57
CA LEU A 87 -7.66 -8.35 16.52
C LEU A 87 -8.42 -8.47 15.19
N ASP A 88 -9.75 -8.56 15.22
CA ASP A 88 -10.59 -8.57 14.02
C ASP A 88 -10.59 -7.19 13.35
N LEU A 89 -10.51 -6.10 14.14
CA LEU A 89 -10.30 -4.74 13.63
C LEU A 89 -8.94 -4.61 12.92
N ILE A 90 -7.86 -5.05 13.57
CA ILE A 90 -6.51 -5.00 12.98
C ILE A 90 -6.47 -5.80 11.68
N GLU A 91 -7.06 -6.99 11.67
CA GLU A 91 -7.16 -7.81 10.47
C GLU A 91 -7.99 -7.12 9.36
N ALA A 92 -9.15 -6.55 9.68
CA ALA A 92 -9.97 -5.82 8.71
C ALA A 92 -9.17 -4.65 8.08
N VAL A 93 -8.50 -3.85 8.91
CA VAL A 93 -7.67 -2.73 8.49
C VAL A 93 -6.51 -3.19 7.59
N SER A 94 -5.81 -4.26 7.97
CA SER A 94 -4.73 -4.84 7.17
C SER A 94 -5.20 -5.45 5.86
N LEU A 95 -6.37 -6.09 5.79
CA LEU A 95 -6.87 -6.65 4.54
C LEU A 95 -7.33 -5.59 3.55
N ALA A 96 -7.74 -4.40 4.02
CA ALA A 96 -8.24 -3.32 3.19
C ALA A 96 -7.18 -2.28 2.77
N HIS A 97 -5.98 -2.28 3.36
CA HIS A 97 -5.00 -1.19 3.17
C HIS A 97 -4.54 -0.99 1.72
N ASP A 98 -4.66 -2.02 0.88
CA ASP A 98 -4.07 -2.05 -0.45
C ASP A 98 -5.09 -2.13 -1.60
N ILE A 99 -6.40 -2.16 -1.30
CA ILE A 99 -7.46 -2.42 -2.28
C ILE A 99 -7.60 -1.30 -3.34
N GLY A 100 -7.19 -0.08 -3.00
CA GLY A 100 -7.25 1.13 -3.80
C GLY A 100 -6.09 1.30 -4.79
N HIS A 101 -5.07 0.45 -4.74
CA HIS A 101 -3.96 0.54 -5.69
C HIS A 101 -4.42 0.22 -7.12
N PRO A 102 -4.09 1.05 -8.11
CA PRO A 102 -4.44 0.79 -9.50
C PRO A 102 -3.61 -0.36 -10.10
N PRO A 103 -3.90 -0.78 -11.35
CA PRO A 103 -3.00 -1.67 -12.08
C PRO A 103 -1.58 -1.12 -12.12
N PHE A 104 -0.60 -2.01 -12.03
CA PHE A 104 0.84 -1.69 -11.99
C PHE A 104 1.27 -0.83 -10.77
N GLY A 105 0.47 -0.84 -9.70
CA GLY A 105 0.81 -0.27 -8.39
C GLY A 105 1.10 1.23 -8.44
N HIS A 106 2.20 1.67 -7.79
CA HIS A 106 2.57 3.09 -7.70
C HIS A 106 2.81 3.75 -9.06
N LEU A 107 3.20 2.98 -10.09
CA LEU A 107 3.32 3.51 -11.44
C LEU A 107 1.95 3.93 -11.97
N GLY A 108 0.95 3.05 -11.86
CA GLY A 108 -0.41 3.35 -12.27
C GLY A 108 -0.98 4.54 -11.51
N GLU A 109 -0.71 4.61 -10.21
CA GLU A 109 -1.15 5.72 -9.34
C GLU A 109 -0.57 7.06 -9.82
N TYR A 110 0.73 7.09 -10.08
CA TYR A 110 1.41 8.27 -10.61
C TYR A 110 0.80 8.72 -11.93
N ILE A 111 0.61 7.79 -12.88
CA ILE A 111 0.11 8.11 -14.22
C ILE A 111 -1.34 8.60 -14.15
N ILE A 112 -2.22 7.91 -13.43
CA ILE A 112 -3.63 8.32 -13.30
C ILE A 112 -3.71 9.71 -12.67
N ASN A 113 -2.91 10.00 -11.64
CA ASN A 113 -2.86 11.33 -11.02
C ASN A 113 -2.41 12.42 -12.01
N GLU A 114 -1.37 12.15 -12.79
CA GLU A 114 -0.87 13.09 -13.80
C GLU A 114 -1.90 13.33 -14.93
N GLU A 115 -2.53 12.29 -15.45
CA GLU A 115 -3.55 12.44 -16.50
C GLU A 115 -4.81 13.16 -15.97
N LEU A 116 -5.24 12.86 -14.74
CA LEU A 116 -6.36 13.53 -14.08
C LEU A 116 -6.08 15.03 -13.85
N LYS A 117 -4.84 15.39 -13.47
CA LYS A 117 -4.42 16.79 -13.33
C LYS A 117 -4.35 17.52 -14.66
N LYS A 118 -3.97 16.86 -15.75
CA LYS A 118 -4.00 17.45 -17.10
C LYS A 118 -5.44 17.69 -17.55
N ALA A 119 -6.34 16.76 -17.25
CA ALA A 119 -7.74 16.81 -17.63
C ALA A 119 -8.59 17.79 -16.80
N THR A 120 -8.13 18.20 -15.61
CA THR A 120 -8.89 19.04 -14.65
C THR A 120 -8.13 20.30 -14.26
N ASP A 121 -8.78 21.34 -13.72
CA ASP A 121 -8.11 22.59 -13.29
C ASP A 121 -7.29 22.42 -11.99
N TRP A 122 -6.57 21.31 -11.86
CA TRP A 122 -5.87 20.91 -10.63
C TRP A 122 -6.79 20.86 -9.41
N LYS A 123 -8.09 20.65 -9.63
CA LYS A 123 -9.11 20.53 -8.59
C LYS A 123 -9.30 19.08 -8.15
N LEU A 124 -8.76 18.13 -8.91
CA LEU A 124 -8.87 16.70 -8.65
C LEU A 124 -7.49 16.04 -8.75
N GLY A 125 -7.30 14.95 -8.02
CA GLY A 125 -6.08 14.15 -8.02
C GLY A 125 -6.39 12.69 -7.70
N PHE A 126 -5.40 11.82 -7.84
CA PHE A 126 -5.52 10.40 -7.54
C PHE A 126 -4.44 9.96 -6.53
N GLU A 127 -4.86 9.21 -5.52
CA GLU A 127 -4.01 8.67 -4.45
C GLU A 127 -4.61 7.34 -4.00
N ALA A 128 -3.81 6.28 -3.95
CA ALA A 128 -4.31 4.93 -3.68
C ALA A 128 -4.94 4.82 -2.28
N ASN A 129 -4.39 5.53 -1.30
CA ASN A 129 -4.93 5.56 0.06
C ASN A 129 -6.30 6.25 0.14
N ALA A 130 -6.52 7.33 -0.64
CA ALA A 130 -7.84 7.93 -0.78
C ALA A 130 -8.82 6.97 -1.48
N GLN A 131 -8.33 6.25 -2.48
CA GLN A 131 -9.11 5.28 -3.23
C GLN A 131 -9.59 4.10 -2.37
N ASN A 132 -8.84 3.70 -1.33
CA ASN A 132 -9.33 2.73 -0.35
C ASN A 132 -10.67 3.17 0.25
N ILE A 133 -10.74 4.42 0.72
CA ILE A 133 -11.92 4.99 1.36
C ILE A 133 -13.08 5.08 0.37
N ARG A 134 -12.80 5.55 -0.85
CA ARG A 134 -13.78 5.63 -1.94
C ARG A 134 -14.34 4.27 -2.32
N ILE A 135 -13.50 3.23 -2.37
CA ILE A 135 -13.95 1.85 -2.61
C ILE A 135 -14.88 1.38 -1.50
N LEU A 136 -14.46 1.56 -0.25
CA LEU A 136 -15.21 1.11 0.92
C LEU A 136 -16.53 1.84 1.12
N ASN A 137 -16.63 3.10 0.69
CA ASN A 137 -17.81 3.94 0.92
C ASN A 137 -18.70 4.13 -0.29
N PHE A 138 -18.21 3.90 -1.51
CA PHE A 138 -18.95 4.17 -2.75
C PHE A 138 -18.82 3.05 -3.79
N LEU A 139 -17.60 2.67 -4.21
CA LEU A 139 -17.43 1.81 -5.40
C LEU A 139 -17.77 0.33 -5.19
N GLU A 140 -17.64 -0.22 -3.97
CA GLU A 140 -18.15 -1.56 -3.65
C GLU A 140 -19.66 -1.50 -3.40
N LYS A 141 -20.44 -1.31 -4.47
CA LYS A 141 -21.91 -1.14 -4.48
C LYS A 141 -22.62 -2.30 -3.76
N LYS A 142 -22.79 -2.23 -2.44
CA LYS A 142 -23.41 -3.29 -1.62
C LYS A 142 -24.72 -2.86 -0.97
N PHE A 143 -24.88 -1.56 -0.70
CA PHE A 143 -26.10 -1.04 -0.09
C PHE A 143 -26.66 0.10 -0.94
N TYR A 144 -27.97 0.08 -1.14
CA TYR A 144 -28.71 1.13 -1.82
C TYR A 144 -29.74 1.71 -0.86
N ASP A 145 -29.71 3.02 -0.69
CA ASP A 145 -30.74 3.77 0.03
C ASP A 145 -31.71 4.38 -1.00
N SER A 146 -32.86 3.73 -1.13
CA SER A 146 -33.92 4.16 -2.04
C SER A 146 -34.55 5.50 -1.65
N LYS A 147 -34.42 5.95 -0.40
CA LYS A 147 -35.03 7.22 0.05
C LYS A 147 -34.22 8.43 -0.43
N ASN A 148 -32.91 8.33 -0.39
CA ASN A 148 -32.01 9.41 -0.80
C ASN A 148 -31.38 9.18 -2.18
N ASN A 149 -31.75 8.10 -2.86
CA ASN A 149 -31.14 7.63 -4.11
C ASN A 149 -29.59 7.61 -4.02
N LYS A 150 -29.06 6.98 -2.96
CA LYS A 150 -27.62 6.91 -2.69
C LYS A 150 -27.12 5.47 -2.67
N ILE A 151 -25.95 5.26 -3.25
CA ILE A 151 -25.22 4.00 -3.17
C ILE A 151 -24.16 4.15 -2.10
N TYR A 152 -24.07 3.13 -1.25
CA TYR A 152 -23.02 2.98 -0.28
C TYR A 152 -22.21 1.73 -0.60
N GLY A 153 -20.91 1.86 -0.32
CA GLY A 153 -19.92 0.81 -0.47
C GLY A 153 -20.18 -0.36 0.49
N ILE A 154 -19.15 -0.89 1.14
CA ILE A 154 -19.34 -1.93 2.16
C ILE A 154 -19.76 -1.41 3.54
N ASN A 155 -19.92 -0.09 3.69
CA ASN A 155 -20.35 0.59 4.92
C ASN A 155 -19.60 0.07 6.18
N PRO A 156 -18.27 0.27 6.24
CA PRO A 156 -17.45 -0.19 7.38
C PRO A 156 -17.78 0.58 8.67
N SER A 157 -17.28 0.09 9.82
CA SER A 157 -17.26 0.91 11.04
C SER A 157 -16.30 2.09 10.91
N LEU A 158 -16.57 3.16 11.65
CA LEU A 158 -15.71 4.34 11.70
C LEU A 158 -14.30 4.00 12.20
N LYS A 159 -14.17 3.11 13.19
CA LYS A 159 -12.88 2.63 13.68
C LYS A 159 -12.05 1.93 12.59
N THR A 160 -12.69 1.09 11.75
CA THR A 160 -12.02 0.44 10.61
C THR A 160 -11.52 1.47 9.61
N ILE A 161 -12.34 2.48 9.28
CA ILE A 161 -11.91 3.59 8.41
C ILE A 161 -10.72 4.35 9.01
N ASP A 162 -10.79 4.68 10.30
CA ASP A 162 -9.73 5.39 11.01
C ASP A 162 -8.39 4.62 10.99
N GLY A 163 -8.45 3.30 11.15
CA GLY A 163 -7.29 2.41 11.03
C GLY A 163 -6.66 2.40 9.64
N ILE A 164 -7.48 2.54 8.58
CA ILE A 164 -7.01 2.58 7.18
C ILE A 164 -6.50 3.98 6.80
N LEU A 165 -6.98 5.03 7.47
CA LEU A 165 -6.67 6.44 7.16
C LEU A 165 -5.23 6.83 7.54
N LYS A 166 -4.29 6.55 6.63
CA LYS A 166 -2.88 6.94 6.73
C LYS A 166 -2.66 8.46 6.66
N TYR A 167 -3.52 9.17 5.94
CA TYR A 167 -3.42 10.60 5.67
C TYR A 167 -4.75 11.30 5.93
N LYS A 168 -4.81 12.15 6.96
CA LYS A 168 -6.03 12.89 7.34
C LYS A 168 -5.99 14.32 6.81
N MET A 169 -5.78 14.47 5.52
CA MET A 169 -5.69 15.77 4.84
C MET A 169 -6.59 15.77 3.60
N PRO A 170 -7.60 16.64 3.51
CA PRO A 170 -8.40 16.77 2.30
C PRO A 170 -7.57 17.26 1.11
N TYR A 171 -7.94 16.85 -0.10
CA TYR A 171 -7.23 17.22 -1.33
C TYR A 171 -7.10 18.74 -1.48
N SER A 172 -8.19 19.49 -1.29
CA SER A 172 -8.22 20.96 -1.36
C SER A 172 -7.30 21.67 -0.37
N LEU A 173 -6.99 21.02 0.77
CA LEU A 173 -6.12 21.53 1.82
C LEU A 173 -4.69 20.98 1.73
N SER A 174 -4.43 20.05 0.82
CA SER A 174 -3.13 19.43 0.60
C SER A 174 -2.28 20.23 -0.40
N ASP A 175 -1.06 19.76 -0.66
CA ASP A 175 -0.21 20.22 -1.76
C ASP A 175 -0.66 19.70 -3.14
N LYS A 176 -1.84 19.06 -3.20
CA LYS A 176 -2.47 18.51 -4.40
C LYS A 176 -1.59 17.50 -5.13
N ASN A 177 -0.66 16.86 -4.43
CA ASN A 177 0.26 15.90 -5.01
C ASN A 177 0.01 14.48 -4.52
N LYS A 178 0.22 14.28 -3.22
CA LYS A 178 0.10 12.99 -2.54
C LYS A 178 -0.36 13.19 -1.10
N HIS A 179 -0.74 12.10 -0.46
CA HIS A 179 -1.08 12.04 0.95
C HIS A 179 -2.33 12.87 1.28
N PHE A 180 -3.44 12.51 0.66
CA PHE A 180 -4.73 13.15 0.91
C PHE A 180 -5.88 12.14 0.96
N ILE A 181 -7.05 12.61 1.37
CA ILE A 181 -8.37 12.00 1.10
C ILE A 181 -9.13 12.89 0.10
N TYR A 182 -10.10 12.33 -0.60
CA TYR A 182 -10.97 13.13 -1.47
C TYR A 182 -11.79 14.13 -0.65
N ASP A 183 -12.04 15.31 -1.22
CA ASP A 183 -12.80 16.35 -0.53
C ASP A 183 -14.23 15.89 -0.19
N ASP A 184 -14.79 14.98 -0.99
CA ASP A 184 -16.11 14.38 -0.74
C ASP A 184 -16.14 13.43 0.45
N ASP A 185 -14.97 12.98 0.92
CA ASP A 185 -14.80 12.12 2.08
C ASP A 185 -14.49 12.93 3.36
N ILE A 186 -14.47 14.27 3.31
CA ILE A 186 -14.22 15.13 4.49
C ILE A 186 -15.19 14.83 5.64
N PHE A 187 -16.45 14.50 5.34
CA PHE A 187 -17.46 14.19 6.35
C PHE A 187 -17.04 13.02 7.27
N ILE A 188 -16.15 12.14 6.80
CA ILE A 188 -15.59 11.05 7.60
C ILE A 188 -14.71 11.62 8.71
N LEU A 189 -13.87 12.61 8.40
CA LEU A 189 -13.04 13.29 9.40
C LEU A 189 -13.91 14.03 10.42
N GLU A 190 -15.00 14.66 9.98
CA GLU A 190 -15.97 15.28 10.89
C GLU A 190 -16.64 14.26 11.81
N LYS A 191 -17.01 13.08 11.31
CA LYS A 191 -17.57 11.99 12.13
C LYS A 191 -16.56 11.41 13.12
N LEU A 192 -15.28 11.32 12.72
CA LEU A 192 -14.22 10.75 13.55
C LEU A 192 -13.72 11.71 14.64
N HIS A 193 -13.57 13.00 14.30
CA HIS A 193 -12.84 13.96 15.12
C HIS A 193 -13.60 15.27 15.39
N GLY A 194 -14.81 15.42 14.85
CA GLY A 194 -15.60 16.64 14.94
C GLY A 194 -15.16 17.72 13.97
N LYS A 195 -15.97 18.79 13.89
CA LYS A 195 -15.72 19.95 13.01
C LYS A 195 -14.45 20.71 13.38
N ASP A 196 -14.05 20.67 14.65
CA ASP A 196 -12.84 21.34 15.13
C ASP A 196 -11.57 20.80 14.46
N PHE A 197 -11.55 19.50 14.11
CA PHE A 197 -10.44 18.92 13.37
C PHE A 197 -10.34 19.48 11.95
N VAL A 198 -11.47 19.61 11.23
CA VAL A 198 -11.49 20.20 9.88
C VAL A 198 -11.11 21.69 9.92
N ASN A 199 -11.57 22.42 10.94
CA ASN A 199 -11.17 23.81 11.18
C ASN A 199 -9.67 23.93 11.46
N TYR A 200 -9.11 23.01 12.25
CA TYR A 200 -7.68 22.92 12.52
C TYR A 200 -6.88 22.69 11.23
N LEU A 201 -7.31 21.76 10.37
CA LEU A 201 -6.66 21.51 9.07
C LEU A 201 -6.66 22.76 8.20
N SER A 202 -7.81 23.45 8.13
CA SER A 202 -7.94 24.69 7.35
C SER A 202 -6.99 25.77 7.86
N LYS A 203 -6.90 25.95 9.18
CA LYS A 203 -5.98 26.90 9.86
C LYS A 203 -4.52 26.62 9.53
N TYR A 204 -4.10 25.36 9.52
CA TYR A 204 -2.70 24.96 9.36
C TYR A 204 -2.31 24.48 7.95
N SER A 205 -3.25 24.40 7.01
CA SER A 205 -3.03 23.92 5.63
C SER A 205 -1.82 24.56 4.94
N ARG A 206 -1.73 25.90 4.96
CA ARG A 206 -0.60 26.65 4.39
C ARG A 206 0.73 26.30 5.06
N PHE A 207 0.72 26.03 6.36
CA PHE A 207 1.92 25.67 7.12
C PHE A 207 2.40 24.26 6.75
N PHE A 208 1.49 23.29 6.62
CA PHE A 208 1.81 21.93 6.19
C PHE A 208 2.38 21.88 4.77
N ASN A 209 1.85 22.71 3.87
CA ASN A 209 2.23 22.69 2.46
C ASN A 209 3.42 23.63 2.13
N ASP A 210 3.96 24.35 3.12
CA ASP A 210 5.13 25.19 2.91
C ASP A 210 6.39 24.33 2.74
N LYS A 211 7.05 24.46 1.59
CA LYS A 211 8.32 23.78 1.28
C LYS A 211 9.44 24.09 2.27
N LYS A 212 9.36 25.18 3.03
CA LYS A 212 10.30 25.51 4.13
C LYS A 212 10.06 24.64 5.37
N ASN A 213 8.85 24.15 5.57
CA ASN A 213 8.44 23.33 6.72
C ASN A 213 8.26 21.85 6.33
N LYS A 214 9.19 21.29 5.53
CA LYS A 214 9.03 19.94 4.95
C LYS A 214 8.62 18.87 5.97
N THR A 215 9.12 18.96 7.20
CA THR A 215 8.86 17.97 8.25
C THR A 215 7.53 18.19 8.98
N ALA A 216 6.87 19.34 8.84
CA ALA A 216 5.62 19.63 9.54
C ALA A 216 4.47 18.74 9.06
N LYS A 217 4.35 18.54 7.74
CA LYS A 217 3.34 17.64 7.14
C LYS A 217 3.55 16.19 7.60
N ASP A 218 4.81 15.75 7.60
CA ASP A 218 5.16 14.38 8.04
C ASP A 218 4.84 14.17 9.51
N LYS A 219 5.23 15.12 10.38
CA LYS A 219 4.86 15.11 11.81
C LYS A 219 3.34 15.14 12.00
N PHE A 220 2.62 15.96 11.25
CA PHE A 220 1.16 15.97 11.30
C PHE A 220 0.58 14.58 11.02
N PHE A 221 1.02 13.91 9.95
CA PHE A 221 0.54 12.58 9.63
C PHE A 221 0.94 11.53 10.67
N GLU A 222 2.16 11.61 11.20
CA GLU A 222 2.62 10.71 12.27
C GLU A 222 1.73 10.82 13.52
N PHE A 223 1.48 12.05 13.99
CA PHE A 223 0.72 12.30 15.22
C PHE A 223 -0.81 12.19 15.05
N SER A 224 -1.32 12.25 13.82
CA SER A 224 -2.76 12.13 13.54
C SER A 224 -3.26 10.71 13.35
N ARG A 225 -2.37 9.73 13.19
CA ARG A 225 -2.73 8.31 13.06
C ARG A 225 -3.14 7.72 14.41
N CYS A 226 -4.19 6.90 14.37
CA CYS A 226 -4.55 6.03 15.48
C CYS A 226 -3.52 4.89 15.66
N ILE A 227 -3.59 4.16 16.77
CA ILE A 227 -2.68 3.05 17.04
C ILE A 227 -2.84 1.91 16.04
N GLU A 228 -4.07 1.64 15.60
CA GLU A 228 -4.36 0.62 14.60
C GLU A 228 -3.68 0.93 13.26
N CYS A 229 -3.74 2.19 12.81
CA CYS A 229 -3.04 2.64 11.61
C CYS A 229 -1.51 2.58 11.76
N GLN A 230 -0.99 2.90 12.95
CA GLN A 230 0.45 2.78 13.20
C GLN A 230 0.91 1.31 13.18
N ILE A 231 0.13 0.40 13.76
CA ILE A 231 0.40 -1.05 13.76
C ILE A 231 0.39 -1.57 12.32
N LEU A 232 -0.62 -1.18 11.53
CA LEU A 232 -0.69 -1.48 10.10
C LEU A 232 0.57 -1.01 9.37
N ASN A 233 0.95 0.26 9.52
CA ASN A 233 2.13 0.80 8.84
C ASN A 233 3.42 0.05 9.25
N ALA A 234 3.56 -0.28 10.53
CA ALA A 234 4.72 -1.04 11.00
C ALA A 234 4.76 -2.46 10.43
N ALA A 235 3.60 -3.12 10.34
CA ALA A 235 3.49 -4.46 9.75
C ALA A 235 3.78 -4.45 8.24
N ASP A 236 3.26 -3.45 7.52
CA ASP A 236 3.52 -3.24 6.09
C ASP A 236 5.01 -2.96 5.82
N ASP A 237 5.64 -2.11 6.64
CA ASP A 237 7.08 -1.83 6.55
C ASP A 237 7.95 -3.08 6.80
N ILE A 238 7.58 -3.92 7.78
CA ILE A 238 8.26 -5.20 8.06
C ILE A 238 8.10 -6.17 6.89
N ALA A 239 6.88 -6.32 6.37
CA ALA A 239 6.60 -7.20 5.24
C ALA A 239 7.41 -6.79 4.01
N TYR A 240 7.39 -5.51 3.65
CA TYR A 240 8.17 -4.98 2.53
C TYR A 240 9.68 -5.24 2.71
N ALA A 241 10.23 -4.98 3.90
CA ALA A 241 11.67 -5.17 4.13
C ALA A 241 12.14 -6.63 4.10
N THR A 242 11.24 -7.60 4.25
CA THR A 242 11.57 -9.02 4.35
C THR A 242 11.10 -9.78 3.11
N HIS A 243 9.81 -9.79 2.86
CA HIS A 243 9.18 -10.58 1.80
C HIS A 243 9.60 -10.11 0.41
N ASP A 244 9.82 -8.80 0.21
CA ASP A 244 10.27 -8.37 -1.11
C ASP A 244 11.71 -8.85 -1.41
N ILE A 245 12.58 -8.87 -0.40
CA ILE A 245 13.91 -9.41 -0.58
C ILE A 245 13.85 -10.92 -0.82
N GLU A 246 12.99 -11.63 -0.09
CA GLU A 246 12.73 -13.06 -0.30
C GLU A 246 12.34 -13.34 -1.77
N ASP A 247 11.29 -12.68 -2.27
CA ASP A 247 10.80 -12.81 -3.65
C ASP A 247 11.87 -12.39 -4.67
N GLY A 248 12.59 -11.29 -4.40
CA GLY A 248 13.66 -10.80 -5.23
C GLY A 248 14.81 -11.79 -5.36
N VAL A 249 15.14 -12.53 -4.30
CA VAL A 249 16.19 -13.55 -4.32
C VAL A 249 15.70 -14.84 -4.97
N GLU A 250 14.50 -15.31 -4.63
CA GLU A 250 13.91 -16.51 -5.25
C GLU A 250 13.71 -16.33 -6.77
N SER A 251 13.41 -15.10 -7.21
CA SER A 251 13.26 -14.73 -8.61
C SER A 251 14.56 -14.52 -9.37
N LYS A 252 15.70 -14.50 -8.67
CA LYS A 252 17.01 -14.11 -9.21
C LYS A 252 17.04 -12.66 -9.74
N LEU A 253 16.06 -11.84 -9.38
CA LEU A 253 16.09 -10.39 -9.67
C LEU A 253 17.12 -9.70 -8.77
N ILE A 254 17.30 -10.20 -7.56
CA ILE A 254 18.34 -9.78 -6.62
C ILE A 254 19.45 -10.85 -6.62
N ASN A 255 20.61 -10.48 -7.19
CA ASN A 255 21.79 -11.34 -7.13
C ASN A 255 22.54 -11.14 -5.81
N ILE A 256 22.43 -12.13 -4.92
CA ILE A 256 23.09 -12.12 -3.61
C ILE A 256 24.58 -12.40 -3.63
N GLY A 257 25.14 -12.87 -4.75
CA GLY A 257 26.58 -13.10 -4.88
C GLY A 257 27.40 -11.82 -5.11
N GLY A 258 26.74 -10.69 -5.39
CA GLY A 258 27.39 -9.41 -5.69
C GLY A 258 27.83 -8.61 -4.46
N HIS A 259 28.74 -7.65 -4.68
CA HIS A 259 28.96 -6.56 -3.73
C HIS A 259 27.88 -5.49 -3.93
N PHE A 260 27.07 -5.27 -2.90
CA PHE A 260 26.04 -4.25 -2.92
C PHE A 260 26.66 -2.87 -2.72
N LYS A 261 26.26 -1.90 -3.53
CA LYS A 261 26.64 -0.50 -3.33
C LYS A 261 25.73 0.13 -2.26
N VAL A 262 25.67 -0.46 -1.06
CA VAL A 262 24.75 -0.08 0.02
C VAL A 262 24.82 1.41 0.30
N ASN A 263 26.03 1.93 0.55
CA ASN A 263 26.28 3.36 0.75
C ASN A 263 25.73 4.26 -0.37
N LYS A 264 25.84 3.82 -1.63
CA LYS A 264 25.30 4.56 -2.78
C LYS A 264 23.78 4.60 -2.73
N TYR A 265 23.14 3.44 -2.59
CA TYR A 265 21.67 3.35 -2.60
C TYR A 265 21.02 4.07 -1.42
N LEU A 266 21.65 4.03 -0.24
CA LEU A 266 21.18 4.82 0.91
C LEU A 266 21.25 6.31 0.62
N ARG A 267 22.34 6.82 0.03
CA ARG A 267 22.48 8.25 -0.30
C ARG A 267 21.56 8.71 -1.44
N GLU A 268 21.03 7.81 -2.25
CA GLU A 268 20.01 8.13 -3.27
C GLU A 268 18.59 8.20 -2.68
N SER A 269 18.39 7.76 -1.43
CA SER A 269 17.08 7.74 -0.77
C SER A 269 16.77 9.05 -0.07
N ASP A 270 15.61 9.64 -0.37
CA ASP A 270 15.11 10.85 0.30
C ASP A 270 15.12 10.73 1.83
N ARG A 271 14.91 9.52 2.38
CA ARG A 271 14.89 9.26 3.82
C ARG A 271 16.25 9.46 4.47
N PHE A 272 17.33 9.06 3.79
CA PHE A 272 18.69 9.07 4.33
C PHE A 272 19.53 10.26 3.84
N LEU A 273 19.00 11.09 2.93
CA LEU A 273 19.68 12.27 2.39
C LEU A 273 20.25 13.22 3.46
N LYS A 274 19.60 13.30 4.62
CA LYS A 274 19.97 14.21 5.71
C LYS A 274 20.68 13.51 6.88
N ASP A 275 20.79 12.19 6.84
CA ASP A 275 21.39 11.43 7.93
C ASP A 275 22.92 11.59 7.94
N SER A 276 23.52 11.52 9.13
CA SER A 276 24.96 11.67 9.29
C SER A 276 25.72 10.52 8.63
N THR A 277 26.98 10.75 8.28
CA THR A 277 27.86 9.70 7.73
C THR A 277 27.98 8.51 8.69
N GLU A 278 27.96 8.74 10.01
CA GLU A 278 27.97 7.69 11.02
C GLU A 278 26.72 6.81 10.98
N THR A 279 25.53 7.42 10.87
CA THR A 279 24.27 6.69 10.69
C THR A 279 24.30 5.84 9.43
N ILE A 280 24.76 6.41 8.31
CA ILE A 280 24.87 5.71 7.02
C ILE A 280 25.85 4.52 7.11
N ASN A 281 27.00 4.70 7.78
CA ASN A 281 27.97 3.63 7.99
C ASN A 281 27.39 2.50 8.85
N THR A 282 26.71 2.85 9.95
CA THR A 282 26.05 1.88 10.82
C THR A 282 24.99 1.07 10.06
N MET A 283 24.18 1.74 9.22
CA MET A 283 23.18 1.06 8.39
C MET A 283 23.83 0.18 7.33
N THR A 284 24.95 0.63 6.75
CA THR A 284 25.72 -0.15 5.79
C THR A 284 26.19 -1.47 6.42
N GLU A 285 26.78 -1.43 7.62
CA GLU A 285 27.23 -2.63 8.33
C GLU A 285 26.07 -3.59 8.65
N ARG A 286 24.92 -3.06 9.09
CA ARG A 286 23.74 -3.88 9.38
C ARG A 286 23.21 -4.58 8.14
N VAL A 287 23.11 -3.86 7.02
CA VAL A 287 22.64 -4.44 5.77
C VAL A 287 23.66 -5.42 5.18
N ASP A 288 24.95 -5.11 5.24
CA ASP A 288 26.00 -6.04 4.80
C ASP A 288 25.95 -7.34 5.60
N ASN A 289 25.76 -7.26 6.92
CA ASN A 289 25.58 -8.44 7.77
C ASN A 289 24.31 -9.23 7.43
N PHE A 290 23.20 -8.54 7.14
CA PHE A 290 21.96 -9.18 6.66
C PHE A 290 22.22 -9.99 5.39
N PHE A 291 22.82 -9.37 4.36
CA PHE A 291 23.11 -10.05 3.10
C PHE A 291 24.23 -11.09 3.22
N PHE A 292 25.15 -10.94 4.15
CA PHE A 292 26.17 -11.95 4.45
C PHE A 292 25.52 -13.23 5.00
N LYS A 293 24.65 -13.10 6.01
CA LYS A 293 23.90 -14.24 6.55
C LYS A 293 23.00 -14.87 5.49
N LEU A 294 22.35 -14.05 4.65
CA LEU A 294 21.54 -14.54 3.54
C LEU A 294 22.37 -15.33 2.52
N ARG A 295 23.58 -14.87 2.17
CA ARG A 295 24.51 -15.60 1.28
C ARG A 295 24.92 -16.97 1.82
N ASN A 296 25.13 -17.08 3.14
CA ASN A 296 25.55 -18.34 3.76
C ASN A 296 24.51 -19.46 3.57
N ILE A 297 23.23 -19.12 3.44
CA ILE A 297 22.15 -20.10 3.16
C ILE A 297 22.37 -20.79 1.81
N PHE A 298 22.96 -20.09 0.83
CA PHE A 298 23.21 -20.60 -0.51
C PHE A 298 24.61 -21.22 -0.69
N ASN A 299 25.40 -21.35 0.38
CA ASN A 299 26.78 -21.85 0.34
C ASN A 299 27.67 -21.13 -0.69
N ILE A 300 27.49 -19.83 -0.89
CA ILE A 300 28.30 -19.04 -1.84
C ILE A 300 29.69 -18.77 -1.21
N PRO A 301 30.81 -19.27 -1.77
CA PRO A 301 32.14 -19.10 -1.17
C PRO A 301 32.63 -17.64 -1.20
N GLU A 302 33.33 -17.20 -0.13
CA GLU A 302 33.90 -15.84 -0.01
C GLU A 302 34.94 -15.47 -1.10
N ASN A 303 35.53 -16.47 -1.78
CA ASN A 303 36.81 -16.32 -2.47
C ASN A 303 36.78 -16.00 -3.98
N LYS A 304 35.63 -15.68 -4.59
CA LYS A 304 35.66 -15.02 -5.91
C LYS A 304 35.77 -13.51 -5.70
N LYS A 305 36.99 -12.98 -5.70
CA LYS A 305 37.24 -11.56 -6.01
C LYS A 305 36.64 -11.29 -7.39
N PHE A 306 35.41 -10.80 -7.43
CA PHE A 306 34.79 -10.38 -8.68
C PHE A 306 35.51 -9.10 -9.14
N GLU A 307 36.19 -9.16 -10.28
CA GLU A 307 36.78 -8.00 -10.91
C GLU A 307 35.72 -6.90 -11.12
N LYS A 308 36.14 -5.64 -10.94
CA LYS A 308 35.31 -4.46 -11.18
C LYS A 308 34.65 -4.56 -12.56
N GLY A 309 33.32 -4.64 -12.59
CA GLY A 309 32.53 -4.43 -13.81
C GLY A 309 31.95 -5.69 -14.46
N THR A 310 32.17 -6.89 -13.92
CA THR A 310 31.58 -8.12 -14.46
C THR A 310 30.33 -8.50 -13.68
N TYR A 311 29.15 -8.17 -14.25
CA TYR A 311 27.91 -8.84 -13.89
C TYR A 311 28.06 -10.32 -14.21
N CYS A 312 28.35 -11.15 -13.21
CA CYS A 312 28.27 -12.59 -13.37
C CYS A 312 26.78 -12.95 -13.47
N SER A 313 26.29 -12.94 -14.70
CA SER A 313 25.35 -13.96 -15.18
C SER A 313 26.09 -15.30 -15.26
N GLU A 314 26.67 -15.76 -14.14
CA GLU A 314 26.60 -17.19 -13.91
C GLU A 314 25.11 -17.43 -13.64
N ASN A 315 24.36 -17.58 -14.75
CA ASN A 315 23.32 -18.57 -14.81
C ASN A 315 23.79 -19.67 -13.87
N ILE A 316 23.02 -19.96 -12.82
CA ILE A 316 22.88 -21.35 -12.39
C ILE A 316 22.50 -22.01 -13.71
N LYS A 317 23.50 -22.46 -14.48
CA LYS A 317 23.31 -23.10 -15.75
C LYS A 317 22.29 -24.15 -15.38
N GLY A 318 21.15 -24.13 -16.07
CA GLY A 318 20.38 -25.35 -16.21
C GLY A 318 21.42 -26.41 -16.48
N ILE A 319 21.64 -27.27 -15.49
CA ILE A 319 22.42 -28.48 -15.69
C ILE A 319 21.67 -29.08 -16.85
N LYS A 320 22.33 -29.11 -18.02
CA LYS A 320 21.76 -29.68 -19.24
C LYS A 320 21.03 -30.93 -18.79
N HIS A 321 19.79 -31.10 -19.24
CA HIS A 321 19.13 -32.40 -19.19
C HIS A 321 20.03 -33.38 -19.93
N SER A 322 20.99 -33.93 -19.19
CA SER A 322 21.58 -35.21 -19.44
C SER A 322 20.44 -36.15 -19.14
N GLU A 323 19.96 -36.83 -20.17
CA GLU A 323 18.97 -37.91 -20.06
C GLU A 323 19.49 -39.10 -19.22
N THR A 324 20.66 -38.94 -18.56
CA THR A 324 21.27 -39.89 -17.64
C THR A 324 21.76 -39.23 -16.34
N ALA A 325 20.98 -38.33 -15.72
CA ALA A 325 21.26 -37.93 -14.35
C ALA A 325 21.01 -39.12 -13.40
N ASP A 326 22.04 -39.54 -12.65
CA ASP A 326 21.91 -40.58 -11.63
C ASP A 326 20.78 -40.19 -10.66
N LYS A 327 19.89 -41.14 -10.33
CA LYS A 327 18.77 -40.92 -9.41
C LYS A 327 19.25 -40.35 -8.08
N GLN A 328 20.46 -40.70 -7.65
CA GLN A 328 21.07 -40.19 -6.42
C GLN A 328 21.44 -38.70 -6.55
N GLU A 329 22.06 -38.28 -7.65
CA GLU A 329 22.40 -36.87 -7.89
C GLU A 329 21.14 -36.00 -8.01
N ALA A 330 20.09 -36.50 -8.67
CA ALA A 330 18.80 -35.82 -8.74
C ALA A 330 18.17 -35.65 -7.35
N LYS A 331 18.18 -36.71 -6.53
CA LYS A 331 17.68 -36.68 -5.15
C LYS A 331 18.47 -35.68 -4.29
N ASP A 332 19.79 -35.67 -4.38
CA ASP A 332 20.64 -34.76 -3.60
C ASP A 332 20.42 -33.29 -3.99
N ARG A 333 20.23 -33.00 -5.29
CA ARG A 333 19.84 -31.66 -5.76
C ARG A 333 18.48 -31.23 -5.23
N THR A 334 17.47 -32.11 -5.26
CA THR A 334 16.14 -31.82 -4.72
C THR A 334 16.19 -31.56 -3.21
N MET A 335 16.93 -32.39 -2.46
CA MET A 335 17.10 -32.21 -1.02
C MET A 335 17.81 -30.89 -0.68
N HIS A 336 18.84 -30.52 -1.46
CA HIS A 336 19.52 -29.24 -1.31
C HIS A 336 18.56 -28.06 -1.55
N HIS A 337 17.74 -28.12 -2.61
CA HIS A 337 16.75 -27.08 -2.91
C HIS A 337 15.70 -26.93 -1.80
N ILE A 338 15.21 -28.04 -1.25
CA ILE A 338 14.27 -28.04 -0.11
C ILE A 338 14.93 -27.43 1.13
N LYS A 339 16.18 -27.77 1.40
CA LYS A 339 16.94 -27.20 2.52
C LYS A 339 17.09 -25.69 2.38
N VAL A 340 17.54 -25.20 1.23
CA VAL A 340 17.67 -23.75 0.97
C VAL A 340 16.34 -23.03 1.19
N LYS A 341 15.22 -23.57 0.70
CA LYS A 341 13.88 -23.00 0.94
C LYS A 341 13.49 -22.97 2.41
N THR A 342 13.89 -23.96 3.19
CA THR A 342 13.59 -24.06 4.62
C THR A 342 14.41 -23.03 5.40
N ASP A 343 15.72 -22.99 5.14
CA ASP A 343 16.67 -22.07 5.75
C ASP A 343 16.32 -20.60 5.43
N LEU A 344 15.86 -20.31 4.20
CA LEU A 344 15.34 -18.99 3.80
C LEU A 344 14.13 -18.56 4.63
N LYS A 345 13.13 -19.43 4.75
CA LYS A 345 11.93 -19.14 5.54
C LYS A 345 12.25 -18.89 7.01
N GLU A 346 13.13 -19.72 7.59
CA GLU A 346 13.59 -19.55 8.96
C GLU A 346 14.33 -18.21 9.13
N PHE A 347 15.21 -17.87 8.19
CA PHE A 347 15.94 -16.61 8.18
C PHE A 347 15.00 -15.40 8.20
N PHE A 348 14.04 -15.32 7.28
CA PHE A 348 13.11 -14.20 7.23
C PHE A 348 12.17 -14.16 8.45
N SER A 349 11.68 -15.32 8.91
CA SER A 349 10.87 -15.42 10.13
C SER A 349 11.61 -14.89 11.37
N ASN A 350 12.92 -15.17 11.49
CA ASN A 350 13.76 -14.64 12.57
C ASN A 350 13.92 -13.12 12.49
N TYR A 351 14.03 -12.56 11.27
CA TYR A 351 14.09 -11.11 11.08
C TYR A 351 12.76 -10.41 11.37
N ILE A 352 11.63 -10.98 10.93
CA ILE A 352 10.29 -10.48 11.27
C ILE A 352 10.13 -10.45 12.80
N SER A 353 10.49 -11.54 13.48
CA SER A 353 10.43 -11.63 14.94
C SER A 353 11.33 -10.61 15.61
N LYS A 354 12.58 -10.44 15.14
CA LYS A 354 13.50 -9.38 15.61
C LYS A 354 12.85 -8.01 15.47
N PHE A 355 12.24 -7.70 14.33
CA PHE A 355 11.65 -6.39 14.08
C PHE A 355 10.45 -6.13 15.00
N ILE A 356 9.53 -7.09 15.12
CA ILE A 356 8.37 -7.00 16.02
C ILE A 356 8.81 -6.78 17.47
N LEU A 357 9.81 -7.53 17.96
CA LEU A 357 10.27 -7.41 19.35
C LEU A 357 10.96 -6.07 19.68
N ASN A 358 11.35 -5.32 18.66
CA ASN A 358 11.93 -3.98 18.81
C ASN A 358 10.89 -2.87 18.67
N ILE A 359 9.61 -3.19 18.53
CA ILE A 359 8.53 -2.22 18.59
C ILE A 359 8.05 -2.07 20.03
N ASP A 360 7.81 -0.83 20.43
CA ASP A 360 7.24 -0.52 21.74
C ASP A 360 6.24 0.64 21.71
N LEU A 361 5.64 0.96 22.86
CA LEU A 361 4.70 2.08 23.00
C LEU A 361 5.23 3.18 23.92
N GLU A 362 4.88 4.41 23.60
CA GLU A 362 5.00 5.55 24.49
C GLU A 362 3.68 6.33 24.59
N GLU A 363 3.44 7.00 25.72
CA GLU A 363 2.26 7.85 25.88
C GLU A 363 2.43 9.17 25.10
N ARG A 364 1.52 9.40 24.15
CA ARG A 364 1.61 10.52 23.20
C ARG A 364 1.55 11.87 23.89
N LYS A 365 0.72 12.02 24.93
CA LYS A 365 0.57 13.27 25.70
C LYS A 365 1.89 13.71 26.36
N GLY A 366 2.70 12.76 26.81
CA GLY A 366 4.03 13.02 27.35
C GLY A 366 5.03 13.42 26.25
N GLY A 367 4.96 12.78 25.08
CA GLY A 367 5.78 13.10 23.91
C GLY A 367 5.51 14.50 23.36
N VAL A 368 4.24 14.85 23.11
CA VAL A 368 3.84 16.16 22.59
C VAL A 368 4.27 17.29 23.54
N LYS A 369 4.14 17.11 24.86
CA LYS A 369 4.58 18.09 25.87
C LYS A 369 6.10 18.30 25.94
N LYS A 370 6.90 17.32 25.51
CA LYS A 370 8.38 17.43 25.44
C LYS A 370 8.85 18.22 24.22
N LEU A 371 7.98 18.47 23.25
CA LEU A 371 8.30 19.30 22.08
C LEU A 371 8.43 20.76 22.53
N LYS A 372 9.68 21.24 22.61
CA LYS A 372 10.02 22.61 23.05
C LYS A 372 10.23 23.60 21.90
N SER A 373 10.18 23.15 20.64
CA SER A 373 10.43 24.03 19.49
C SER A 373 9.16 24.79 19.10
N LYS A 374 9.31 26.09 18.80
CA LYS A 374 8.21 26.91 18.26
C LYS A 374 7.62 26.34 16.96
N SER A 375 8.39 25.55 16.21
CA SER A 375 7.96 24.92 14.95
C SER A 375 6.92 23.82 15.14
N ASP A 376 6.81 23.25 16.35
CA ASP A 376 6.00 22.06 16.62
C ASP A 376 4.71 22.39 17.39
N ASN A 377 4.48 23.68 17.70
CA ASN A 377 3.29 24.15 18.43
C ASN A 377 1.97 23.74 17.79
N PHE A 378 1.93 23.55 16.47
CA PHE A 378 0.72 23.09 15.78
C PHE A 378 0.25 21.70 16.26
N LEU A 379 1.15 20.85 16.79
CA LEU A 379 0.79 19.54 17.32
C LEU A 379 0.06 19.65 18.66
N LEU A 380 0.37 20.69 19.46
CA LEU A 380 -0.32 20.97 20.72
C LEU A 380 -1.78 21.42 20.48
N ASP A 381 -2.02 22.11 19.37
CA ASP A 381 -3.34 22.57 18.95
C ASP A 381 -4.21 21.46 18.32
N MET A 382 -3.66 20.27 18.05
CA MET A 382 -4.36 19.23 17.31
C MET A 382 -5.53 18.66 18.14
N PRO A 383 -6.79 18.79 17.69
CA PRO A 383 -7.96 18.44 18.48
C PRO A 383 -8.26 16.94 18.39
N LEU A 384 -7.35 16.11 18.90
CA LEU A 384 -7.54 14.66 19.03
C LEU A 384 -7.91 14.28 20.46
N ASN A 385 -8.77 13.28 20.60
CA ASN A 385 -9.13 12.75 21.90
C ASN A 385 -8.04 11.82 22.45
N TYR A 386 -7.05 12.38 23.15
CA TYR A 386 -5.96 11.60 23.76
C TYR A 386 -6.39 10.70 24.93
N ASN A 387 -7.66 10.74 25.35
CA ASN A 387 -8.20 9.78 26.32
C ASN A 387 -8.70 8.49 25.64
N ASP A 388 -8.85 8.49 24.31
CA ASP A 388 -9.14 7.29 23.52
C ASP A 388 -7.87 6.45 23.37
N ASP A 389 -7.96 5.15 23.62
CA ASP A 389 -6.82 4.24 23.50
C ASP A 389 -6.20 4.25 22.09
N SER A 390 -6.98 4.60 21.05
CA SER A 390 -6.45 4.78 19.69
C SER A 390 -5.46 5.92 19.55
N TYR A 391 -5.55 6.96 20.39
CA TYR A 391 -4.72 8.17 20.29
C TYR A 391 -3.80 8.39 21.48
N LYS A 392 -4.00 7.61 22.54
CA LYS A 392 -3.21 7.66 23.77
C LYS A 392 -1.75 7.29 23.55
N TYR A 393 -1.47 6.37 22.62
CA TYR A 393 -0.14 5.81 22.42
C TYR A 393 0.45 6.10 21.03
N SER A 394 1.78 6.21 20.99
CA SER A 394 2.57 6.20 19.76
C SER A 394 3.46 4.95 19.74
N LEU A 395 3.57 4.31 18.57
CA LEU A 395 4.55 3.25 18.34
C LEU A 395 5.95 3.85 18.21
N ILE A 396 6.91 3.23 18.88
CA ILE A 396 8.32 3.59 18.81
C ILE A 396 9.15 2.39 18.38
N TRP A 397 10.16 2.67 17.56
CA TRP A 397 11.14 1.69 17.13
C TRP A 397 12.39 1.78 18.00
N LYS A 398 12.77 0.68 18.62
CA LYS A 398 13.97 0.58 19.44
C LYS A 398 15.17 0.15 18.59
N ASN A 399 16.36 0.46 19.09
CA ASN A 399 17.64 -0.01 18.54
C ASN A 399 17.88 0.36 17.06
N GLY A 400 17.21 1.39 16.54
CA GLY A 400 17.34 1.84 15.14
C GLY A 400 16.84 0.82 14.12
N VAL A 401 15.88 -0.04 14.48
CA VAL A 401 15.31 -1.04 13.58
C VAL A 401 14.49 -0.40 12.45
N ASP A 402 13.85 0.73 12.69
CA ASP A 402 13.19 1.52 11.65
C ASP A 402 14.14 1.92 10.52
N LEU A 403 15.35 2.35 10.88
CA LEU A 403 16.38 2.70 9.91
C LEU A 403 16.87 1.45 9.16
N GLU A 404 17.03 0.33 9.85
CA GLU A 404 17.41 -0.94 9.22
C GLU A 404 16.37 -1.42 8.21
N ILE A 405 15.08 -1.37 8.58
CA ILE A 405 13.95 -1.68 7.70
C ILE A 405 13.98 -0.75 6.48
N ASN A 406 14.02 0.57 6.67
CA ASN A 406 14.04 1.53 5.57
C ASN A 406 15.25 1.34 4.64
N ALA A 407 16.42 0.99 5.19
CA ALA A 407 17.61 0.67 4.42
C ALA A 407 17.39 -0.58 3.55
N LEU A 408 16.83 -1.66 4.11
CA LEU A 408 16.49 -2.88 3.37
C LEU A 408 15.47 -2.61 2.26
N LYS A 409 14.40 -1.83 2.54
CA LYS A 409 13.40 -1.42 1.53
C LYS A 409 14.06 -0.69 0.36
N GLN A 410 14.91 0.29 0.67
CA GLN A 410 15.62 1.08 -0.34
C GLN A 410 16.52 0.20 -1.21
N ILE A 411 17.28 -0.69 -0.59
CA ILE A 411 18.25 -1.53 -1.30
C ILE A 411 17.53 -2.57 -2.16
N SER A 412 16.47 -3.19 -1.63
CA SER A 412 15.59 -4.07 -2.40
C SER A 412 15.07 -3.35 -3.65
N TYR A 413 14.46 -2.17 -3.48
CA TYR A 413 13.96 -1.37 -4.60
C TYR A 413 15.06 -1.02 -5.62
N SER A 414 16.21 -0.53 -5.15
CA SER A 414 17.31 -0.15 -6.04
C SER A 414 17.84 -1.33 -6.86
N LEU A 415 18.01 -2.51 -6.24
CA LEU A 415 18.49 -3.70 -6.94
C LEU A 415 17.52 -4.20 -7.99
N VAL A 416 16.22 -4.14 -7.69
CA VAL A 416 15.16 -4.52 -8.64
C VAL A 416 15.10 -3.55 -9.81
N MET A 417 15.26 -2.25 -9.56
CA MET A 417 15.19 -1.21 -10.59
C MET A 417 16.43 -1.16 -11.50
N GLU A 418 17.52 -1.88 -11.15
CA GLU A 418 18.64 -2.11 -12.06
C GLU A 418 18.35 -3.21 -13.11
N ASN A 419 17.29 -4.01 -12.91
CA ASN A 419 16.94 -5.07 -13.84
C ASN A 419 16.27 -4.52 -15.12
N ARG A 420 16.87 -4.82 -16.28
CA ARG A 420 16.39 -4.37 -17.60
C ARG A 420 14.95 -4.83 -17.90
N GLU A 421 14.58 -6.05 -17.56
CA GLU A 421 13.25 -6.60 -17.85
C GLU A 421 12.17 -5.84 -17.07
N ILE A 422 12.43 -5.53 -15.80
CA ILE A 422 11.55 -4.72 -14.96
C ILE A 422 11.37 -3.32 -15.56
N LEU A 423 12.45 -2.67 -16.00
CA LEU A 423 12.38 -1.36 -16.66
C LEU A 423 11.54 -1.38 -17.95
N LEU A 424 11.71 -2.41 -18.79
CA LEU A 424 10.92 -2.59 -20.00
C LEU A 424 9.43 -2.79 -19.68
N ASN A 425 9.11 -3.60 -18.67
CA ASN A 425 7.74 -3.84 -18.25
C ASN A 425 7.09 -2.58 -17.65
N ARG A 426 7.85 -1.77 -16.91
CA ARG A 426 7.41 -0.44 -16.45
C ARG A 426 7.05 0.47 -17.62
N TYR A 427 7.90 0.55 -18.64
CA TYR A 427 7.64 1.37 -19.82
C TYR A 427 6.38 0.92 -20.58
N LYS A 428 6.15 -0.40 -20.68
CA LYS A 428 4.92 -0.95 -21.28
C LYS A 428 3.70 -0.59 -20.44
N ALA A 429 3.75 -0.83 -19.13
CA ALA A 429 2.68 -0.51 -18.20
C ALA A 429 2.29 0.97 -18.24
N GLU A 430 3.29 1.86 -18.35
CA GLU A 430 3.06 3.29 -18.49
C GLU A 430 2.23 3.64 -19.72
N ASN A 431 2.62 3.09 -20.87
CA ASN A 431 1.90 3.30 -22.13
C ASN A 431 0.49 2.71 -22.09
N ILE A 432 0.30 1.55 -21.43
CA ILE A 432 -1.01 0.93 -21.28
C ILE A 432 -1.97 1.87 -20.56
N ILE A 433 -1.59 2.35 -19.37
CA ILE A 433 -2.45 3.22 -18.56
C ILE A 433 -2.73 4.54 -19.29
N LYS A 434 -1.72 5.17 -19.89
CA LYS A 434 -1.91 6.43 -20.64
C LYS A 434 -2.90 6.28 -21.78
N LYS A 435 -2.79 5.23 -22.59
CA LYS A 435 -3.70 5.03 -23.73
C LYS A 435 -5.11 4.62 -23.29
N LEU A 436 -5.24 3.79 -22.27
CA LEU A 436 -6.55 3.48 -21.68
C LEU A 436 -7.21 4.75 -21.15
N TYR A 437 -6.47 5.57 -20.40
CA TYR A 437 -6.97 6.85 -19.90
C TYR A 437 -7.42 7.75 -21.05
N ALA A 438 -6.63 7.88 -22.12
CA ALA A 438 -6.99 8.69 -23.27
C ALA A 438 -8.32 8.26 -23.93
N VAL A 439 -8.59 6.95 -24.02
CA VAL A 439 -9.85 6.43 -24.56
C VAL A 439 -11.01 6.68 -23.61
N PHE A 440 -10.86 6.27 -22.35
CA PHE A 440 -11.96 6.27 -21.39
C PHE A 440 -12.26 7.67 -20.82
N SER A 441 -11.32 8.63 -20.93
CA SER A 441 -11.53 10.03 -20.52
C SER A 441 -12.31 10.87 -21.54
N ASP A 442 -12.61 10.33 -22.72
CA ASP A 442 -13.52 10.94 -23.69
C ASP A 442 -14.98 10.53 -23.42
N ILE A 443 -15.83 11.52 -23.14
CA ILE A 443 -17.26 11.31 -22.85
C ILE A 443 -18.00 10.61 -23.99
N ASN A 444 -17.55 10.79 -25.23
CA ASN A 444 -18.16 10.14 -26.40
C ASN A 444 -18.00 8.61 -26.36
N ASN A 445 -17.05 8.12 -25.55
CA ASN A 445 -16.79 6.70 -25.36
C ASN A 445 -17.52 6.09 -24.14
N ILE A 446 -18.54 6.77 -23.59
CA ILE A 446 -19.31 6.26 -22.44
C ILE A 446 -19.80 4.82 -22.63
N LYS A 447 -20.20 4.45 -23.86
CA LYS A 447 -20.67 3.09 -24.21
C LYS A 447 -19.59 2.00 -24.13
N LEU A 448 -18.32 2.35 -23.99
CA LEU A 448 -17.23 1.40 -23.76
C LEU A 448 -17.11 0.99 -22.29
N TYR A 449 -17.73 1.75 -21.37
CA TYR A 449 -17.75 1.39 -19.96
C TYR A 449 -18.72 0.23 -19.70
N PRO A 450 -18.51 -0.57 -18.64
CA PRO A 450 -19.53 -1.48 -18.15
C PRO A 450 -20.84 -0.75 -17.83
N ASP A 451 -21.98 -1.43 -18.01
CA ASP A 451 -23.33 -0.85 -17.81
C ASP A 451 -23.48 -0.20 -16.42
N ASP A 452 -22.90 -0.80 -15.39
CA ASP A 452 -23.00 -0.30 -14.02
C ASP A 452 -22.23 1.03 -13.81
N PHE A 453 -21.22 1.34 -14.63
CA PHE A 453 -20.56 2.65 -14.64
C PHE A 453 -21.32 3.66 -15.49
N GLN A 454 -21.90 3.22 -16.61
CA GLN A 454 -22.76 4.06 -17.45
C GLN A 454 -23.96 4.58 -16.63
N GLU A 455 -24.69 3.68 -15.96
CA GLU A 455 -25.82 4.02 -15.11
C GLU A 455 -25.44 4.99 -13.98
N LEU A 456 -24.30 4.78 -13.31
CA LEU A 456 -23.84 5.69 -12.26
C LEU A 456 -23.65 7.12 -12.77
N TYR A 457 -23.11 7.27 -13.96
CA TYR A 457 -22.91 8.57 -14.58
C TYR A 457 -24.24 9.19 -15.00
N GLU A 458 -25.08 8.43 -15.71
CA GLU A 458 -26.38 8.88 -16.22
C GLU A 458 -27.33 9.33 -15.09
N PHE A 459 -27.31 8.64 -13.94
CA PHE A 459 -28.10 9.00 -12.77
C PHE A 459 -27.46 10.07 -11.88
N GLY A 460 -26.32 10.65 -12.28
CA GLY A 460 -25.68 11.77 -11.57
C GLY A 460 -25.05 11.38 -10.23
N PHE A 461 -24.74 10.10 -9.99
CA PHE A 461 -24.03 9.69 -8.77
C PHE A 461 -22.63 10.28 -8.70
N TYR A 462 -22.07 10.68 -9.84
CA TYR A 462 -20.77 11.34 -9.93
C TYR A 462 -20.80 12.85 -9.73
N ASP A 463 -21.98 13.48 -9.76
CA ASP A 463 -22.14 14.94 -9.68
C ASP A 463 -21.63 15.53 -8.37
N SER A 464 -21.72 14.74 -7.28
CA SER A 464 -21.23 15.16 -5.98
C SER A 464 -19.72 15.24 -5.90
N PHE A 465 -18.97 14.54 -6.77
CA PHE A 465 -17.51 14.48 -6.71
C PHE A 465 -16.81 15.61 -7.49
N GLY A 466 -17.56 16.62 -7.90
CA GLY A 466 -17.03 17.81 -8.55
C GLY A 466 -17.30 17.88 -10.05
N LYS A 467 -16.59 18.80 -10.72
CA LYS A 467 -16.77 19.11 -12.14
C LYS A 467 -15.43 19.18 -12.86
N ASP A 468 -15.41 18.77 -14.13
CA ASP A 468 -14.24 18.92 -15.00
C ASP A 468 -14.05 20.38 -15.47
N LYS A 469 -13.05 20.64 -16.33
CA LYS A 469 -12.75 21.98 -16.87
C LYS A 469 -13.90 22.58 -17.70
N ASN A 470 -14.75 21.72 -18.25
CA ASN A 470 -15.87 22.12 -19.09
C ASN A 470 -17.16 22.26 -18.26
N GLY A 471 -17.08 22.08 -16.94
CA GLY A 471 -18.23 22.13 -16.05
C GLY A 471 -19.09 20.87 -16.09
N ASN A 472 -18.66 19.81 -16.77
CA ASN A 472 -19.37 18.54 -16.77
C ASN A 472 -19.21 17.85 -15.41
N PRO A 473 -20.21 17.08 -14.97
CA PRO A 473 -20.06 16.15 -13.86
C PRO A 473 -18.82 15.27 -14.01
N ALA A 474 -18.29 14.78 -12.88
CA ALA A 474 -16.96 14.19 -12.70
C ALA A 474 -16.63 12.91 -13.52
N PHE A 475 -16.81 12.95 -14.84
CA PHE A 475 -16.48 11.87 -15.78
C PHE A 475 -15.01 11.46 -15.70
N GLN A 476 -14.12 12.43 -15.46
CA GLN A 476 -12.70 12.17 -15.25
C GLN A 476 -12.42 11.36 -13.97
N ILE A 477 -13.22 11.55 -12.91
CA ILE A 477 -13.14 10.74 -11.68
C ILE A 477 -13.68 9.35 -11.96
N MET A 478 -14.78 9.23 -12.69
CA MET A 478 -15.31 7.94 -13.11
C MET A 478 -14.28 7.15 -13.92
N CYS A 479 -13.57 7.81 -14.86
CA CYS A 479 -12.47 7.22 -15.60
C CYS A 479 -11.36 6.71 -14.67
N ALA A 480 -10.92 7.53 -13.72
CA ALA A 480 -9.91 7.15 -12.74
C ALA A 480 -10.38 5.97 -11.85
N ASP A 481 -11.64 5.96 -11.42
CA ASP A 481 -12.27 4.88 -10.66
C ASP A 481 -12.29 3.58 -11.44
N TYR A 482 -12.69 3.65 -12.71
CA TYR A 482 -12.76 2.49 -13.59
C TYR A 482 -11.37 1.91 -13.85
N ILE A 483 -10.40 2.73 -14.25
CA ILE A 483 -9.03 2.29 -14.55
C ILE A 483 -8.33 1.76 -13.30
N SER A 484 -8.44 2.45 -12.16
CA SER A 484 -7.85 1.97 -10.89
C SER A 484 -8.52 0.68 -10.38
N GLY A 485 -9.78 0.48 -10.73
CA GLY A 485 -10.53 -0.74 -10.46
C GLY A 485 -10.05 -1.95 -11.26
N MET A 486 -9.31 -1.78 -12.36
CA MET A 486 -8.83 -2.90 -13.18
C MET A 486 -7.78 -3.76 -12.47
N THR A 487 -7.60 -4.99 -12.94
CA THR A 487 -6.41 -5.81 -12.64
C THR A 487 -5.36 -5.58 -13.73
N ASP A 488 -4.10 -5.96 -13.51
CA ASP A 488 -3.06 -5.76 -14.55
C ASP A 488 -3.37 -6.57 -15.80
N MET A 489 -3.78 -7.82 -15.60
CA MET A 489 -4.16 -8.71 -16.69
C MET A 489 -5.34 -8.16 -17.48
N TYR A 490 -6.33 -7.61 -16.79
CA TYR A 490 -7.48 -6.99 -17.45
C TYR A 490 -7.08 -5.74 -18.25
N ALA A 491 -6.27 -4.85 -17.65
CA ALA A 491 -5.76 -3.65 -18.33
C ALA A 491 -4.95 -4.01 -19.60
N MET A 492 -4.09 -5.03 -19.52
CA MET A 492 -3.32 -5.52 -20.68
C MET A 492 -4.23 -6.10 -21.78
N LYS A 493 -5.23 -6.91 -21.40
CA LYS A 493 -6.18 -7.50 -22.36
C LYS A 493 -7.02 -6.43 -23.04
N LEU A 494 -7.54 -5.48 -22.27
CA LEU A 494 -8.34 -4.37 -22.77
C LEU A 494 -7.51 -3.48 -23.72
N TYR A 495 -6.28 -3.14 -23.33
CA TYR A 495 -5.36 -2.42 -24.21
C TYR A 495 -5.12 -3.17 -25.52
N SER A 496 -4.86 -4.48 -25.46
CA SER A 496 -4.61 -5.28 -26.66
C SER A 496 -5.83 -5.33 -27.58
N SER A 497 -7.04 -5.42 -27.00
CA SER A 497 -8.31 -5.43 -27.75
C SER A 497 -8.59 -4.09 -28.44
N LEU A 498 -8.14 -2.97 -27.85
CA LEU A 498 -8.35 -1.63 -28.41
C LEU A 498 -7.29 -1.23 -29.44
N PHE A 499 -6.05 -1.71 -29.29
CA PHE A 499 -4.91 -1.16 -30.03
C PHE A 499 -4.07 -2.18 -30.81
N ASP A 500 -4.19 -3.50 -30.57
CA ASP A 500 -3.47 -4.51 -31.37
C ASP A 500 -4.33 -4.94 -32.56
N ALA A 501 -3.82 -4.69 -33.77
CA ALA A 501 -4.49 -5.06 -35.02
C ALA A 501 -4.75 -6.58 -35.14
N ARG A 502 -3.99 -7.44 -34.45
CA ARG A 502 -4.21 -8.89 -34.46
C ARG A 502 -5.49 -9.30 -33.73
N SER A 503 -5.94 -8.51 -32.76
CA SER A 503 -7.21 -8.79 -32.06
C SER A 503 -8.44 -8.71 -32.98
N PHE A 504 -8.34 -7.98 -34.11
CA PHE A 504 -9.36 -7.98 -35.17
C PHE A 504 -9.39 -9.29 -35.97
N ALA A 505 -8.28 -10.01 -36.10
CA ALA A 505 -8.23 -11.27 -36.85
C ALA A 505 -8.88 -12.43 -36.08
N ASP A 506 -8.68 -12.47 -34.76
CA ASP A 506 -9.24 -13.52 -33.90
C ASP A 506 -10.76 -13.35 -33.68
N SER A 507 -11.29 -12.13 -33.77
CA SER A 507 -12.71 -11.82 -33.60
C SER A 507 -13.57 -12.05 -34.84
N GLN A 508 -12.98 -12.26 -36.03
CA GLN A 508 -13.71 -12.63 -37.25
C GLN A 508 -13.98 -14.14 -37.35
N HIS A 509 -13.49 -14.94 -36.41
CA HIS A 509 -13.66 -16.39 -36.36
C HIS A 509 -14.53 -16.88 -35.18
N ALA A 510 -15.15 -15.96 -34.42
CA ALA A 510 -15.98 -16.26 -33.26
C ALA A 510 -17.48 -16.08 -33.52
#